data_AF-A0A524IQ66-F1
#
_entry.id   AF-A0A524IQ66-F1
#
_cell.length_a   1.000
_cell.length_b   1.000
_cell.length_c   1.000
_cell.angle_alpha   90.00
_cell.angle_beta   90.00
_cell.angle_gamma   90.00
#
_symmetry.space_group_name_H-M   'P 1'
#
loop_
_entity.id
_entity.type
_entity.pdbx_description
1 polymer ?
#
loop_
_entity_poly.entity_id
_entity_poly.type
_entity_poly.pdbx_seq_one_letter_code
_entity_poly.pdbx_strand_id
1 'polypeptide(L)'
;MESIGEKLKTAREQAGFNLDQIARDTNISKHFLQALEDEDFSSFAGETYIIGFLRTYAEYLGLSPEELITLYRNFKIQEQPIPLNELLDKGEKKPVGLLIAVIAVVVAGLGVGGYFLGPRLAAGISEARAARAERRKDSLSGTVYEMKDEIMERRFAAGDTVSVILNNTKYSISLTDVSDKLTISAPLGTMGINLGDEVLIDLDGDKKDDIKLLVRDIDVTGTEKAVVIRLDRFTLSSKTAVAATLSAQEETSELYKTEAPAAAEGTAPAAAAGSLGAATLPSRKVNTLSLLESPQIKPISVDIIFRGYCLLRYVSDSAVREERYFHKGETFRLDASKEVRIWISNAGSLKAKISGVDVELGRPGEVATRLIAWQKNEETGSFTLNVVPVY
;
A
#
# COMPACT_ATOMS: atom_id res chain seq x y z
N MET A 1 -22.75 28.90 24.10
CA MET A 1 -23.27 27.78 23.32
C MET A 1 -22.36 26.63 23.68
N GLU A 2 -22.92 25.53 24.19
CA GLU A 2 -22.11 24.36 24.59
C GLU A 2 -21.38 23.81 23.36
N SER A 3 -20.10 23.48 23.51
CA SER A 3 -19.28 22.97 22.42
C SER A 3 -19.68 21.51 22.09
N ILE A 4 -19.32 21.03 20.91
CA ILE A 4 -19.65 19.65 20.48
C ILE A 4 -19.00 18.64 21.43
N GLY A 5 -17.72 18.87 21.74
CA GLY A 5 -16.94 18.02 22.62
C GLY A 5 -17.47 18.01 24.06
N GLU A 6 -17.84 19.19 24.58
CA GLU A 6 -18.43 19.33 25.92
C GLU A 6 -19.77 18.58 26.03
N LYS A 7 -20.60 18.65 24.98
CA LYS A 7 -21.91 17.97 24.92
C LYS A 7 -21.76 16.44 24.91
N LEU A 8 -20.80 15.92 24.14
CA LEU A 8 -20.48 14.49 24.10
C LEU A 8 -19.94 14.00 25.44
N LYS A 9 -18.98 14.73 26.02
CA LYS A 9 -18.36 14.39 27.30
C LYS A 9 -19.38 14.38 28.44
N THR A 10 -20.23 15.40 28.51
CA THR A 10 -21.28 15.51 29.52
C THR A 10 -22.27 14.36 29.41
N ALA A 11 -22.73 14.03 28.20
CA ALA A 11 -23.64 12.91 27.99
C ALA A 11 -23.00 11.56 28.37
N ARG A 12 -21.72 11.35 28.03
CA ARG A 12 -20.96 10.15 28.45
C ARG A 12 -20.90 10.03 29.97
N GLU A 13 -20.53 11.12 30.65
CA GLU A 13 -20.36 11.13 32.11
C GLU A 13 -21.70 10.95 32.84
N GLN A 14 -22.79 11.54 32.33
CA GLN A 14 -24.14 11.34 32.87
C GLN A 14 -24.64 9.91 32.68
N ALA A 15 -24.30 9.26 31.57
CA ALA A 15 -24.61 7.86 31.33
C ALA A 15 -23.68 6.89 32.10
N GLY A 16 -22.65 7.39 32.78
CA GLY A 16 -21.71 6.59 33.56
C GLY A 16 -20.78 5.72 32.71
N PHE A 17 -20.61 6.05 31.43
CA PHE A 17 -19.77 5.26 30.52
C PHE A 17 -18.30 5.69 30.57
N ASN A 18 -17.41 4.71 30.59
CA ASN A 18 -15.98 4.93 30.34
C ASN A 18 -15.71 4.83 28.82
N LEU A 19 -14.80 5.65 28.29
CA LEU A 19 -14.35 5.60 26.90
C LEU A 19 -13.86 4.21 26.50
N ASP A 20 -13.22 3.45 27.39
CA ASP A 20 -12.80 2.07 27.10
C ASP A 20 -14.00 1.13 26.85
N GLN A 21 -15.13 1.37 27.52
CA GLN A 21 -16.37 0.61 27.30
C GLN A 21 -16.99 0.96 25.95
N ILE A 22 -17.12 2.26 25.68
CA ILE A 22 -17.70 2.76 24.43
C ILE A 22 -16.85 2.32 23.23
N ALA A 23 -15.52 2.34 23.37
CA ALA A 23 -14.62 1.90 22.32
C ALA A 23 -14.82 0.44 21.94
N ARG A 24 -15.06 -0.44 22.93
CA ARG A 24 -15.39 -1.85 22.69
C ARG A 24 -16.75 -2.01 22.03
N ASP A 25 -17.75 -1.27 22.47
CA ASP A 25 -19.13 -1.46 22.00
C ASP A 25 -19.36 -0.85 20.61
N THR A 26 -18.67 0.25 20.30
CA THR A 26 -18.80 0.97 19.03
C THR A 26 -17.73 0.57 18.00
N ASN A 27 -16.70 -0.19 18.39
CA ASN A 27 -15.49 -0.46 17.61
C ASN A 27 -14.73 0.81 17.16
N ILE A 28 -14.94 1.95 17.83
CA ILE A 28 -14.19 3.18 17.60
C ILE A 28 -13.03 3.21 18.60
N SER A 29 -11.80 3.39 18.13
CA SER A 29 -10.64 3.51 19.03
C SER A 29 -10.87 4.62 20.06
N LYS A 30 -10.48 4.37 21.32
CA LYS A 30 -10.55 5.35 22.41
C LYS A 30 -9.91 6.69 22.05
N HIS A 31 -8.82 6.66 21.27
CA HIS A 31 -8.16 7.87 20.80
C HIS A 31 -9.10 8.75 19.96
N PHE A 32 -9.91 8.17 19.07
CA PHE A 32 -10.86 8.92 18.25
C PHE A 32 -12.07 9.42 19.05
N LEU A 33 -12.55 8.66 20.03
CA LEU A 33 -13.61 9.13 20.93
C LEU A 33 -13.15 10.31 21.78
N GLN A 34 -11.91 10.24 22.29
CA GLN A 34 -11.27 11.35 23.01
C GLN A 34 -11.08 12.57 22.10
N ALA A 35 -10.61 12.37 20.86
CA ALA A 35 -10.46 13.45 19.90
C ALA A 35 -11.80 14.15 19.54
N LEU A 36 -12.92 13.43 19.56
CA LEU A 36 -14.25 14.05 19.42
C LEU A 36 -14.65 14.88 20.65
N GLU A 37 -14.32 14.43 21.87
CA GLU A 37 -14.57 15.18 23.11
C GLU A 37 -13.65 16.41 23.26
N ASP A 38 -12.43 16.34 22.76
CA ASP A 38 -11.44 17.42 22.79
C ASP A 38 -11.52 18.34 21.57
N GLU A 39 -12.43 18.07 20.62
CA GLU A 39 -12.58 18.78 19.33
C GLU A 39 -11.31 18.81 18.47
N ASP A 40 -10.41 17.84 18.66
CA ASP A 40 -9.22 17.65 17.82
C ASP A 40 -9.56 16.91 16.53
N PHE A 41 -10.23 17.61 15.62
CA PHE A 41 -10.61 17.09 14.31
C PHE A 41 -9.41 16.85 13.37
N SER A 42 -8.21 17.30 13.72
CA SER A 42 -7.00 17.11 12.90
C SER A 42 -6.44 15.68 12.96
N SER A 43 -6.75 14.94 14.03
CA SER A 43 -6.34 13.55 14.24
C SER A 43 -7.04 12.54 13.31
N PHE A 44 -8.06 12.95 12.55
CA PHE A 44 -8.83 12.08 11.67
C PHE A 44 -8.31 12.13 10.23
N ALA A 45 -8.30 10.98 9.54
CA ALA A 45 -7.85 10.87 8.14
C ALA A 45 -8.77 11.60 7.12
N GLY A 46 -9.90 12.14 7.55
CA GLY A 46 -10.82 12.91 6.72
C GLY A 46 -12.17 13.16 7.37
N GLU A 47 -12.92 14.11 6.82
CA GLU A 47 -14.23 14.56 7.32
C GLU A 47 -15.29 13.45 7.38
N THR A 48 -15.22 12.48 6.46
CA THR A 48 -16.13 11.32 6.44
C THR A 48 -15.99 10.45 7.70
N TYR A 49 -14.77 10.30 8.22
CA TYR A 49 -14.52 9.58 9.47
C TYR A 49 -15.06 10.35 10.67
N ILE A 50 -14.87 11.67 10.71
CA ILE A 50 -15.40 12.53 11.77
C ILE A 50 -16.92 12.39 11.82
N ILE A 51 -17.61 12.54 10.69
CA ILE A 51 -19.07 12.43 10.61
C ILE A 51 -19.55 11.02 11.01
N GLY A 52 -18.87 9.97 10.55
CA GLY A 52 -19.22 8.59 10.87
C GLY A 52 -19.06 8.25 12.35
N PHE A 53 -17.95 8.65 12.95
CA PHE A 53 -17.68 8.43 14.37
C PHE A 53 -18.56 9.31 15.26
N LEU A 54 -18.78 10.57 14.88
CA LEU A 54 -19.68 11.46 15.60
C LEU A 54 -21.12 10.93 15.60
N ARG A 55 -21.59 10.38 14.48
CA ARG A 55 -22.92 9.72 14.38
C ARG A 55 -23.01 8.52 15.31
N THR A 56 -22.06 7.59 15.19
CA THR A 56 -22.05 6.35 15.99
C THR A 56 -21.96 6.65 17.48
N TYR A 57 -21.15 7.64 17.86
CA TYR A 57 -20.97 8.02 19.26
C TYR A 57 -22.22 8.74 19.82
N ALA A 58 -22.84 9.61 19.03
CA ALA A 58 -24.11 10.24 19.37
C ALA A 58 -25.22 9.21 19.60
N GLU A 59 -25.37 8.24 18.70
CA GLU A 59 -26.35 7.16 18.81
C GLU A 59 -26.13 6.33 20.09
N TYR A 60 -24.87 6.01 20.40
CA TYR A 60 -24.52 5.27 21.62
C TYR A 60 -24.87 6.06 22.90
N LEU A 61 -24.66 7.37 22.89
CA LEU A 61 -24.98 8.25 24.02
C LEU A 61 -26.46 8.67 24.10
N GLY A 62 -27.30 8.23 23.15
CA GLY A 62 -28.70 8.64 23.06
C GLY A 62 -28.90 10.11 22.68
N LEU A 63 -27.89 10.73 22.07
CA LEU A 63 -27.95 12.09 21.53
C LEU A 63 -28.44 12.08 20.07
N SER A 64 -28.89 13.23 19.57
CA SER A 64 -29.27 13.42 18.17
C SER A 64 -28.03 13.53 17.28
N PRO A 65 -27.77 12.56 16.37
CA PRO A 65 -26.63 12.62 15.45
C PRO A 65 -26.70 13.82 14.51
N GLU A 66 -27.89 14.12 14.01
CA GLU A 66 -28.15 15.19 13.06
C GLU A 66 -27.84 16.56 13.67
N GLU A 67 -28.13 16.73 14.96
CA GLU A 67 -27.80 17.95 15.70
C GLU A 67 -26.28 18.11 15.82
N LEU A 68 -25.57 17.08 16.25
CA LEU A 68 -24.11 17.12 16.43
C LEU A 68 -23.36 17.31 15.10
N ILE A 69 -23.81 16.66 14.02
CA ILE A 69 -23.25 16.86 12.68
C ILE A 69 -23.49 18.29 12.19
N THR A 70 -24.65 18.88 12.52
CA THR A 70 -24.96 20.27 12.17
C THR A 70 -24.04 21.23 12.91
N LEU A 71 -23.83 21.00 14.21
CA LEU A 71 -22.88 21.77 15.00
C LEU A 71 -21.45 21.68 14.42
N TYR A 72 -21.01 20.48 14.03
CA TYR A 72 -19.69 20.28 13.40
C TYR A 72 -19.54 21.04 12.08
N ARG A 73 -20.57 21.02 11.22
CA ARG A 73 -20.53 21.80 9.97
C ARG A 73 -20.49 23.30 10.22
N ASN A 74 -21.21 23.78 11.23
CA ASN A 74 -21.20 25.20 11.61
C ASN A 74 -19.83 25.62 12.18
N PHE A 75 -19.18 24.76 12.95
CA PHE A 75 -17.81 24.95 13.42
C PHE A 75 -16.85 25.18 12.24
N LYS A 76 -16.90 24.31 11.22
CA LYS A 76 -16.06 24.41 10.02
C LYS A 76 -16.27 25.69 9.18
N ILE A 77 -17.50 26.22 9.16
CA ILE A 77 -17.82 27.45 8.40
C ILE A 77 -17.21 28.69 9.07
N GLN A 78 -17.13 28.73 10.40
CA GLN A 78 -16.55 29.86 11.14
C GLN A 78 -15.03 29.97 10.99
N GLU A 79 -14.35 28.87 10.63
CA GLU A 79 -12.89 28.84 10.42
C GLU A 79 -12.43 29.24 9.01
N GLN A 80 -13.35 29.50 8.06
CA GLN A 80 -12.98 29.98 6.72
C GLN A 80 -13.01 31.51 6.65
N PRO A 81 -11.86 32.21 6.52
CA PRO A 81 -11.85 33.66 6.33
C PRO A 81 -12.39 34.00 4.93
N ILE A 82 -13.43 34.84 4.87
CA ILE A 82 -13.99 35.34 3.61
C ILE A 82 -12.95 36.25 2.94
N PRO A 83 -12.45 35.94 1.73
CA PRO A 83 -11.56 36.85 1.03
C PRO A 83 -12.37 38.00 0.43
N LEU A 84 -12.28 39.19 1.05
CA LEU A 84 -12.96 40.41 0.59
C LEU A 84 -12.42 40.97 -0.75
N ASN A 85 -11.44 40.30 -1.34
CA ASN A 85 -10.61 40.83 -2.42
C ASN A 85 -11.22 40.62 -3.83
N GLU A 86 -12.34 39.90 -3.96
CA GLU A 86 -12.91 39.55 -5.27
C GLU A 86 -14.03 40.49 -5.76
N LEU A 87 -14.47 41.47 -4.96
CA LEU A 87 -15.59 42.36 -5.33
C LEU A 87 -15.18 43.71 -5.94
N LEU A 88 -13.89 43.99 -6.10
CA LEU A 88 -13.40 45.30 -6.56
C LEU A 88 -12.22 45.14 -7.53
N ASP A 89 -12.48 44.82 -8.80
CA ASP A 89 -11.49 45.11 -9.83
C ASP A 89 -12.13 45.72 -11.08
N LYS A 90 -11.99 47.05 -11.19
CA LYS A 90 -12.36 47.84 -12.38
C LYS A 90 -11.08 48.09 -13.16
N GLY A 91 -10.89 47.31 -14.22
CA GLY A 91 -9.65 47.30 -14.99
C GLY A 91 -9.30 48.64 -15.64
N GLU A 92 -8.12 49.17 -15.29
CA GLU A 92 -7.42 50.20 -16.06
C GLU A 92 -6.27 49.58 -16.86
N LYS A 93 -6.21 49.86 -18.16
CA LYS A 93 -5.15 49.37 -19.06
C LYS A 93 -3.87 50.21 -18.87
N LYS A 94 -2.82 49.60 -18.32
CA LYS A 94 -1.50 50.24 -18.14
C LYS A 94 -0.72 50.32 -19.47
N PRO A 95 0.12 51.36 -19.67
CA PRO A 95 0.83 51.58 -20.91
C PRO A 95 1.98 50.57 -21.09
N VAL A 96 1.74 49.60 -21.97
CA VAL A 96 2.65 48.48 -22.29
C VAL A 96 4.06 48.92 -22.70
N GLY A 97 4.20 50.13 -23.28
CA GLY A 97 5.50 50.66 -23.72
C GLY A 97 6.52 50.87 -22.59
N LEU A 98 6.07 51.29 -21.40
CA LEU A 98 6.97 51.52 -20.26
C LEU A 98 7.47 50.20 -19.66
N LEU A 99 6.64 49.15 -19.69
CA LEU A 99 6.97 47.84 -19.18
C LEU A 99 8.05 47.16 -20.05
N ILE A 100 7.97 47.30 -21.37
CA ILE A 100 8.98 46.77 -22.30
C ILE A 100 10.33 47.47 -22.12
N ALA A 101 10.33 48.80 -21.94
CA ALA A 101 11.57 49.55 -21.71
C ALA A 101 12.27 49.15 -20.40
N VAL A 102 11.51 48.94 -19.32
CA VAL A 102 12.06 48.46 -18.05
C VAL A 102 12.63 47.06 -18.17
N ILE A 103 11.93 46.15 -18.87
CA ILE A 103 12.42 44.78 -19.11
C ILE A 103 13.71 44.80 -19.92
N ALA A 104 13.82 45.63 -20.96
CA ALA A 104 15.03 45.73 -21.76
C ALA A 104 16.25 46.20 -20.93
N VAL A 105 16.06 47.18 -20.04
CA VAL A 105 17.12 47.66 -19.14
C VAL A 105 17.52 46.60 -18.11
N VAL A 106 16.54 45.87 -17.57
CA VAL A 106 16.81 44.77 -16.62
C VAL A 106 17.57 43.62 -17.31
N VAL A 107 17.20 43.24 -18.52
CA VAL A 107 17.88 42.19 -19.28
C VAL A 107 19.30 42.60 -19.65
N ALA A 108 19.52 43.85 -20.07
CA ALA A 108 20.86 44.38 -20.33
C ALA A 108 21.72 44.43 -19.05
N GLY A 109 21.13 44.86 -17.93
CA GLY A 109 21.80 44.88 -16.63
C GLY A 109 22.18 43.48 -16.12
N LEU A 110 21.28 42.50 -16.29
CA LEU A 110 21.53 41.10 -15.95
C LEU A 110 22.57 40.45 -16.87
N GLY A 111 22.62 40.83 -18.15
CA GLY A 111 23.65 40.37 -19.09
C GLY A 111 25.05 40.87 -18.73
N VAL A 112 25.18 42.17 -18.41
CA VAL A 112 26.45 42.77 -17.98
C VAL A 112 26.86 42.26 -16.60
N GLY A 113 25.90 42.13 -15.67
CA GLY A 113 26.13 41.55 -14.34
C GLY A 113 26.53 40.07 -14.41
N GLY A 114 25.90 39.27 -15.27
CA GLY A 114 26.25 37.87 -15.49
C GLY A 114 27.63 37.69 -16.08
N TYR A 115 28.06 38.57 -17.00
CA TYR A 115 29.38 38.50 -17.64
C TYR A 115 30.53 38.89 -16.71
N PHE A 116 30.37 39.93 -15.88
CA PHE A 116 31.43 40.40 -14.97
C PHE A 116 31.41 39.74 -13.58
N LEU A 117 30.24 39.32 -13.09
CA LEU A 117 30.06 38.74 -11.76
C LEU A 117 29.90 37.21 -11.79
N GLY A 118 29.58 36.64 -12.95
CA GLY A 118 29.47 35.18 -13.16
C GLY A 118 30.71 34.38 -12.76
N PRO A 119 31.94 34.81 -13.11
CA PRO A 119 33.15 34.09 -12.70
C PRO A 119 33.39 34.13 -11.17
N ARG A 120 32.91 35.16 -10.46
CA ARG A 120 33.06 35.31 -9.01
C ARG A 120 31.96 34.62 -8.20
N LEU A 121 30.73 34.58 -8.72
CA LEU A 121 29.61 33.83 -8.13
C LEU A 121 29.75 32.31 -8.38
N ALA A 122 30.27 31.89 -9.54
CA ALA A 122 30.56 30.48 -9.81
C ALA A 122 31.61 29.91 -8.86
N ALA A 123 32.63 30.70 -8.50
CA ALA A 123 33.63 30.33 -7.51
C ALA A 123 33.02 30.17 -6.10
N GLY A 124 32.20 31.13 -5.64
CA GLY A 124 31.52 31.04 -4.34
C GLY A 124 30.46 29.93 -4.24
N ILE A 125 29.76 29.64 -5.34
CA ILE A 125 28.81 28.50 -5.42
C ILE A 125 29.59 27.18 -5.45
N SER A 126 30.78 27.13 -6.06
CA SER A 126 31.65 25.94 -6.02
C SER A 126 32.26 25.69 -4.64
N GLU A 127 32.67 26.73 -3.90
CA GLU A 127 33.12 26.61 -2.51
C GLU A 127 31.96 26.27 -1.56
N ALA A 128 30.77 26.84 -1.76
CA ALA A 128 29.58 26.47 -0.98
C ALA A 128 29.06 25.07 -1.33
N ARG A 129 29.16 24.62 -2.60
CA ARG A 129 28.87 23.23 -2.98
C ARG A 129 29.93 22.26 -2.46
N ALA A 130 31.21 22.63 -2.50
CA ALA A 130 32.30 21.83 -1.94
C ALA A 130 32.16 21.73 -0.42
N ALA A 131 31.96 22.84 0.30
CA ALA A 131 31.72 22.82 1.75
C ALA A 131 30.44 22.09 2.14
N ARG A 132 29.39 22.11 1.31
CA ARG A 132 28.14 21.34 1.51
C ARG A 132 28.29 19.88 1.08
N ALA A 133 29.23 19.55 0.20
CA ALA A 133 29.61 18.19 -0.19
C ALA A 133 30.56 17.55 0.83
N GLU A 134 31.49 18.31 1.41
CA GLU A 134 32.31 17.92 2.56
C GLU A 134 31.44 17.72 3.80
N ARG A 135 30.54 18.67 4.13
CA ARG A 135 29.57 18.50 5.23
C ARG A 135 28.56 17.37 4.99
N ARG A 136 28.27 17.00 3.73
CA ARG A 136 27.48 15.81 3.39
C ARG A 136 28.27 14.50 3.52
N LYS A 137 29.58 14.53 3.24
CA LYS A 137 30.46 13.38 3.48
C LYS A 137 30.61 13.08 4.97
N ASP A 138 30.67 14.12 5.81
CA ASP A 138 30.73 13.95 7.26
C ASP A 138 29.37 13.56 7.89
N SER A 139 28.24 13.78 7.21
CA SER A 139 26.90 13.47 7.73
C SER A 139 26.31 12.14 7.23
N LEU A 140 27.01 11.39 6.37
CA LEU A 140 26.57 10.10 5.83
C LEU A 140 27.53 8.99 6.27
N SER A 141 27.64 8.80 7.59
CA SER A 141 28.20 7.57 8.17
C SER A 141 27.15 6.45 8.18
N GLY A 142 26.47 6.23 7.05
CA GLY A 142 25.60 5.08 6.85
C GLY A 142 26.42 3.85 6.47
N THR A 143 25.97 2.67 6.87
CA THR A 143 26.62 1.42 6.50
C THR A 143 26.25 1.08 5.05
N VAL A 144 27.24 0.70 4.25
CA VAL A 144 27.02 0.22 2.88
C VAL A 144 26.80 -1.29 2.89
N TYR A 145 25.63 -1.72 2.45
CA TYR A 145 25.26 -3.11 2.32
C TYR A 145 25.31 -3.53 0.86
N GLU A 146 26.01 -4.62 0.57
CA GLU A 146 26.05 -5.20 -0.77
C GLU A 146 25.04 -6.33 -0.86
N MET A 147 24.14 -6.25 -1.84
CA MET A 147 23.17 -7.28 -2.13
C MET A 147 23.82 -8.39 -2.94
N LYS A 148 24.28 -9.44 -2.25
CA LYS A 148 24.97 -10.59 -2.84
C LYS A 148 24.00 -11.66 -3.34
N ASP A 149 22.90 -11.86 -2.62
CA ASP A 149 21.88 -12.88 -2.90
C ASP A 149 20.70 -12.30 -3.70
N GLU A 150 19.82 -13.18 -4.18
CA GLU A 150 18.59 -12.77 -4.90
C GLU A 150 17.61 -12.04 -3.98
N ILE A 151 17.57 -12.39 -2.69
CA ILE A 151 16.71 -11.76 -1.70
C ILE A 151 17.57 -11.24 -0.55
N MET A 152 17.32 -10.01 -0.10
CA MET A 152 17.90 -9.43 1.10
C MET A 152 16.80 -8.82 1.95
N GLU A 153 16.64 -9.32 3.18
CA GLU A 153 15.78 -8.71 4.19
C GLU A 153 16.63 -8.25 5.37
N ARG A 154 16.56 -6.96 5.69
CA ARG A 154 17.38 -6.40 6.76
C ARG A 154 16.75 -5.16 7.38
N ARG A 155 17.18 -4.88 8.61
CA ARG A 155 16.96 -3.60 9.28
C ARG A 155 18.03 -2.60 8.84
N PHE A 156 17.60 -1.41 8.43
CA PHE A 156 18.44 -0.30 7.97
C PHE A 156 18.11 0.96 8.75
N ALA A 157 19.07 1.87 8.85
CA ALA A 157 18.90 3.21 9.40
C ALA A 157 18.88 4.27 8.29
N ALA A 158 18.40 5.48 8.63
CA ALA A 158 18.54 6.63 7.74
C ALA A 158 20.04 6.91 7.47
N GLY A 159 20.39 7.06 6.21
CA GLY A 159 21.77 7.22 5.73
C GLY A 159 22.40 5.94 5.17
N ASP A 160 21.87 4.75 5.49
CA ASP A 160 22.38 3.49 4.96
C ASP A 160 22.22 3.41 3.43
N THR A 161 23.11 2.69 2.78
CA THR A 161 23.07 2.52 1.32
C THR A 161 23.13 1.05 0.96
N VAL A 162 22.18 0.61 0.14
CA VAL A 162 22.20 -0.72 -0.47
C VAL A 162 22.82 -0.61 -1.85
N SER A 163 23.76 -1.49 -2.15
CA SER A 163 24.34 -1.58 -3.48
C SER A 163 23.99 -2.90 -4.16
N VAL A 164 23.58 -2.79 -5.42
CA VAL A 164 23.16 -3.88 -6.29
C VAL A 164 24.06 -3.88 -7.53
N ILE A 165 24.62 -5.03 -7.89
CA ILE A 165 25.40 -5.17 -9.12
C ILE A 165 24.53 -5.80 -10.20
N LEU A 166 24.24 -5.07 -11.27
CA LEU A 166 23.51 -5.52 -12.45
C LEU A 166 24.41 -5.39 -13.67
N ASN A 167 24.51 -6.44 -14.50
CA ASN A 167 25.32 -6.43 -15.74
C ASN A 167 26.75 -5.87 -15.52
N ASN A 168 27.39 -6.25 -14.42
CA ASN A 168 28.74 -5.80 -14.03
C ASN A 168 28.86 -4.28 -13.72
N THR A 169 27.73 -3.59 -13.57
CA THR A 169 27.62 -2.18 -13.17
C THR A 169 27.00 -2.10 -11.78
N LYS A 170 27.60 -1.28 -10.90
CA LYS A 170 27.18 -1.13 -9.51
C LYS A 170 26.19 0.04 -9.38
N TYR A 171 24.98 -0.27 -8.93
CA TYR A 171 23.93 0.69 -8.61
C TYR A 171 23.78 0.82 -7.10
N SER A 172 23.32 1.99 -6.65
CA SER A 172 23.14 2.30 -5.23
C SER A 172 21.76 2.87 -4.95
N ILE A 173 21.12 2.34 -3.91
CA ILE A 173 19.87 2.81 -3.35
C ILE A 173 20.20 3.33 -1.95
N SER A 174 20.16 4.64 -1.75
CA SER A 174 20.47 5.26 -0.47
C SER A 174 19.17 5.59 0.27
N LEU A 175 19.08 5.21 1.54
CA LEU A 175 17.95 5.53 2.40
C LEU A 175 18.19 6.93 2.96
N THR A 176 17.43 7.93 2.51
CA THR A 176 17.66 9.34 2.86
C THR A 176 16.92 9.79 4.10
N ASP A 177 15.71 9.27 4.34
CA ASP A 177 14.93 9.56 5.55
C ASP A 177 14.07 8.36 5.94
N VAL A 178 13.94 8.13 7.24
CA VAL A 178 13.06 7.12 7.82
C VAL A 178 12.19 7.83 8.83
N SER A 179 10.94 8.11 8.48
CA SER A 179 9.96 8.80 9.30
C SER A 179 8.64 8.02 9.32
N ASP A 180 7.50 8.64 9.02
CA ASP A 180 6.22 7.94 8.82
C ASP A 180 6.21 7.09 7.54
N LYS A 181 7.15 7.37 6.64
CA LYS A 181 7.44 6.64 5.42
C LYS A 181 8.95 6.53 5.21
N LEU A 182 9.36 5.58 4.38
CA LEU A 182 10.73 5.43 3.93
C LEU A 182 10.96 6.33 2.71
N THR A 183 11.95 7.22 2.76
CA THR A 183 12.43 7.94 1.58
C THR A 183 13.74 7.34 1.12
N ILE A 184 13.81 6.96 -0.16
CA ILE A 184 15.03 6.46 -0.80
C ILE A 184 15.43 7.34 -1.99
N SER A 185 16.72 7.35 -2.29
CA SER A 185 17.31 7.90 -3.50
C SER A 185 17.90 6.77 -4.33
N ALA A 186 17.31 6.53 -5.50
CA ALA A 186 17.78 5.58 -6.51
C ALA A 186 18.26 6.35 -7.77
N PRO A 187 18.92 5.70 -8.75
CA PRO A 187 19.40 6.35 -9.97
C PRO A 187 18.30 7.07 -10.77
N LEU A 188 17.08 6.56 -10.75
CA LEU A 188 15.92 7.15 -11.43
C LEU A 188 15.25 8.31 -10.66
N GLY A 189 15.64 8.55 -9.41
CA GLY A 189 15.12 9.65 -8.61
C GLY A 189 14.89 9.31 -7.13
N THR A 190 14.31 10.27 -6.41
CA THR A 190 13.94 10.12 -5.00
C THR A 190 12.47 9.71 -4.90
N MET A 191 12.16 8.74 -4.05
CA MET A 191 10.80 8.25 -3.86
C MET A 191 10.49 7.98 -2.39
N GLY A 192 9.23 8.17 -2.01
CA GLY A 192 8.70 7.84 -0.69
C GLY A 192 7.86 6.57 -0.75
N ILE A 193 8.01 5.70 0.23
CA ILE A 193 7.43 4.35 0.29
C ILE A 193 6.78 4.16 1.65
N ASN A 194 5.49 3.85 1.71
CA ASN A 194 4.80 3.66 2.98
C ASN A 194 5.01 2.24 3.52
N LEU A 195 4.69 2.05 4.80
CA LEU A 195 4.69 0.73 5.42
C LEU A 195 3.75 -0.22 4.67
N GLY A 196 4.26 -1.39 4.29
CA GLY A 196 3.50 -2.42 3.57
C GLY A 196 3.45 -2.22 2.04
N ASP A 197 3.98 -1.10 1.52
CA ASP A 197 4.04 -0.87 0.08
C ASP A 197 5.11 -1.74 -0.58
N GLU A 198 4.78 -2.20 -1.79
CA GLU A 198 5.71 -2.86 -2.71
C GLU A 198 5.99 -1.93 -3.88
N VAL A 199 7.27 -1.68 -4.12
CA VAL A 199 7.75 -0.78 -5.15
C VAL A 199 8.70 -1.54 -6.05
N LEU A 200 8.42 -1.47 -7.34
CA LEU A 200 9.28 -1.97 -8.39
C LEU A 200 10.22 -0.85 -8.84
N ILE A 201 11.52 -1.15 -8.88
CA ILE A 201 12.59 -0.19 -9.16
C ILE A 201 13.39 -0.73 -10.33
N ASP A 202 13.31 -0.01 -11.45
CA ASP A 202 14.26 -0.07 -12.56
C ASP A 202 15.53 0.70 -12.14
N LEU A 203 16.68 0.04 -12.15
CA LEU A 203 17.95 0.64 -11.74
C LEU A 203 18.80 1.08 -12.92
N ASP A 204 18.70 0.38 -14.06
CA ASP A 204 19.53 0.64 -15.25
C ASP A 204 18.83 1.50 -16.33
N GLY A 205 17.52 1.74 -16.18
CA GLY A 205 16.70 2.55 -17.05
C GLY A 205 16.21 1.84 -18.31
N ASP A 206 16.27 0.49 -18.36
CA ASP A 206 15.85 -0.29 -19.52
C ASP A 206 14.31 -0.51 -19.61
N LYS A 207 13.55 0.07 -18.67
CA LYS A 207 12.09 -0.07 -18.50
C LYS A 207 11.65 -1.45 -18.05
N LYS A 208 12.54 -2.26 -17.49
CA LYS A 208 12.21 -3.45 -16.70
C LYS A 208 12.57 -3.20 -15.26
N ASP A 209 11.73 -3.73 -14.39
CA ASP A 209 11.97 -3.62 -12.96
C ASP A 209 13.08 -4.61 -12.54
N ASP A 210 14.16 -4.09 -11.99
CA ASP A 210 15.30 -4.90 -11.54
C ASP A 210 15.15 -5.38 -10.11
N ILE A 211 14.49 -4.57 -9.27
CA ILE A 211 14.35 -4.78 -7.84
C ILE A 211 12.92 -4.56 -7.41
N LYS A 212 12.38 -5.48 -6.62
CA LYS A 212 11.19 -5.23 -5.79
C LYS A 212 11.62 -4.90 -4.37
N LEU A 213 11.25 -3.73 -3.91
CA LEU A 213 11.47 -3.23 -2.56
C LEU A 213 10.15 -3.23 -1.80
N LEU A 214 10.16 -3.80 -0.60
CA LEU A 214 8.99 -3.96 0.24
C LEU A 214 9.32 -3.52 1.67
N VAL A 215 8.56 -2.57 2.18
CA VAL A 215 8.72 -2.07 3.56
C VAL A 215 7.90 -2.94 4.50
N ARG A 216 8.57 -3.68 5.38
CA ARG A 216 7.95 -4.64 6.31
C ARG A 216 7.60 -4.01 7.65
N ASP A 217 8.44 -3.09 8.11
CA ASP A 217 8.27 -2.42 9.40
C ASP A 217 9.00 -1.08 9.40
N ILE A 218 8.46 -0.09 10.12
CA ILE A 218 9.09 1.22 10.34
C ILE A 218 9.04 1.51 11.84
N ASP A 219 10.21 1.51 12.47
CA ASP A 219 10.38 1.83 13.88
C ASP A 219 10.88 3.27 14.04
N VAL A 220 9.94 4.16 14.37
CA VAL A 220 10.20 5.58 14.68
C VAL A 220 10.27 5.86 16.17
N THR A 221 10.10 4.85 17.02
CA THR A 221 9.92 5.02 18.47
C THR A 221 11.24 5.06 19.25
N GLY A 222 12.32 4.52 18.68
CA GLY A 222 13.66 4.51 19.26
C GLY A 222 14.48 5.78 18.99
N THR A 223 15.62 5.91 19.69
CA THR A 223 16.63 6.97 19.47
C THR A 223 17.26 6.91 18.08
N GLU A 224 17.26 5.74 17.45
CA GLU A 224 17.67 5.53 16.06
C GLU A 224 16.47 5.01 15.27
N LYS A 225 16.00 5.84 14.32
CA LYS A 225 14.90 5.46 13.43
C LYS A 225 15.38 4.37 12.47
N ALA A 226 14.63 3.29 12.38
CA ALA A 226 15.02 2.14 11.58
C ALA A 226 13.84 1.59 10.78
N VAL A 227 14.17 0.95 9.66
CA VAL A 227 13.19 0.35 8.74
C VAL A 227 13.62 -1.06 8.42
N VAL A 228 12.67 -2.00 8.39
CA VAL A 228 12.90 -3.35 7.87
C VAL A 228 12.45 -3.37 6.42
N ILE A 229 13.40 -3.64 5.53
CA ILE A 229 13.15 -3.68 4.08
C ILE A 229 13.49 -5.07 3.59
N ARG A 230 12.59 -5.62 2.76
CA ARG A 230 12.87 -6.78 1.91
C ARG A 230 13.10 -6.31 0.47
N LEU A 231 14.23 -6.69 -0.09
CA LEU A 231 14.63 -6.44 -1.47
C LEU A 231 14.72 -7.79 -2.20
N ASP A 232 14.20 -7.85 -3.42
CA ASP A 232 14.14 -9.05 -4.25
C ASP A 232 14.64 -8.69 -5.66
N ARG A 233 15.70 -9.36 -6.13
CA ARG A 233 16.28 -9.16 -7.45
C ARG A 233 15.47 -9.93 -8.47
N PHE A 234 14.95 -9.24 -9.48
CA PHE A 234 14.44 -9.87 -10.68
C PHE A 234 15.63 -10.28 -11.55
N THR A 235 16.26 -11.40 -11.23
CA THR A 235 17.23 -11.99 -12.14
C THR A 235 16.48 -12.44 -13.40
N LEU A 236 16.93 -11.94 -14.56
CA LEU A 236 16.69 -12.51 -15.89
C LEU A 236 17.23 -13.95 -15.94
N SER A 237 16.65 -14.89 -15.18
CA SER A 237 16.81 -16.34 -15.33
C SER A 237 15.89 -17.11 -14.35
N SER A 238 14.58 -17.06 -14.57
CA SER A 238 13.66 -18.09 -14.05
C SER A 238 12.85 -18.76 -15.16
N LYS A 239 13.38 -18.76 -16.39
CA LYS A 239 12.87 -19.56 -17.51
C LYS A 239 13.70 -20.83 -17.81
N THR A 240 14.76 -21.12 -17.06
CA THR A 240 15.66 -22.26 -17.37
C THR A 240 15.93 -23.24 -16.22
N ALA A 241 15.64 -22.90 -14.96
CA ALA A 241 15.94 -23.81 -13.83
C ALA A 241 14.88 -24.89 -13.55
N VAL A 242 13.69 -24.80 -14.15
CA VAL A 242 12.64 -25.85 -14.02
C VAL A 242 12.76 -26.93 -15.11
N ALA A 243 13.50 -26.66 -16.20
CA ALA A 243 13.65 -27.59 -17.32
C ALA A 243 14.79 -28.61 -17.16
N ALA A 244 15.74 -28.41 -16.24
CA ALA A 244 16.93 -29.26 -16.09
C ALA A 244 16.83 -30.31 -14.97
N THR A 245 15.78 -30.28 -14.13
CA THR A 245 15.60 -31.25 -13.02
C THR A 245 14.58 -32.34 -13.36
N LEU A 246 13.88 -32.24 -14.49
CA LEU A 246 12.82 -33.16 -14.91
C LEU A 246 13.28 -34.24 -15.91
N SER A 247 14.57 -34.31 -16.27
CA SER A 247 15.09 -35.28 -17.25
C SER A 247 16.04 -36.34 -16.67
N ALA A 248 16.13 -36.46 -15.35
CA ALA A 248 17.06 -37.42 -14.70
C ALA A 248 16.41 -38.38 -13.69
N GLN A 249 15.08 -38.49 -13.67
CA GLN A 249 14.37 -39.47 -12.82
C GLN A 249 13.26 -40.20 -13.59
N GLU A 250 13.61 -40.74 -14.75
CA GLU A 250 12.83 -41.81 -15.39
C GLU A 250 13.79 -42.95 -15.77
N GLU A 251 14.32 -43.65 -14.78
CA GLU A 251 14.84 -45.01 -14.95
C GLU A 251 15.10 -45.60 -13.56
N THR A 252 14.13 -46.38 -13.08
CA THR A 252 14.23 -47.51 -12.13
C THR A 252 12.90 -47.67 -11.37
N SER A 253 11.94 -48.34 -12.01
CA SER A 253 10.80 -48.92 -11.31
C SER A 253 10.45 -50.27 -11.92
N GLU A 254 11.22 -51.28 -11.54
CA GLU A 254 10.79 -52.68 -11.51
C GLU A 254 11.54 -53.35 -10.37
N LEU A 255 10.88 -53.59 -9.23
CA LEU A 255 10.83 -54.90 -8.58
C LEU A 255 10.10 -54.85 -7.22
N TYR A 256 9.28 -55.88 -7.01
CA TYR A 256 8.67 -56.38 -5.77
C TYR A 256 7.37 -55.74 -5.25
N LYS A 257 6.27 -56.37 -5.66
CA LYS A 257 5.19 -56.83 -4.76
C LYS A 257 5.79 -57.48 -3.50
N THR A 258 5.12 -57.38 -2.35
CA THR A 258 4.34 -58.48 -1.71
C THR A 258 3.90 -58.09 -0.27
N GLU A 259 2.62 -58.39 0.02
CA GLU A 259 1.95 -58.71 1.30
C GLU A 259 1.80 -57.73 2.47
N ALA A 260 0.53 -57.59 2.87
CA ALA A 260 0.05 -57.22 4.21
C ALA A 260 0.12 -58.43 5.17
N PRO A 261 0.03 -58.22 6.49
CA PRO A 261 -1.24 -58.54 7.16
C PRO A 261 -1.64 -57.57 8.31
N ALA A 262 -2.76 -57.93 8.95
CA ALA A 262 -3.69 -57.10 9.70
C ALA A 262 -3.49 -57.03 11.23
N ALA A 263 -4.19 -56.03 11.80
CA ALA A 263 -4.87 -55.95 13.11
C ALA A 263 -4.05 -55.98 14.43
N ALA A 264 -4.23 -54.94 15.26
CA ALA A 264 -4.70 -55.03 16.65
C ALA A 264 -4.86 -53.64 17.33
N GLU A 265 -5.80 -53.59 18.26
CA GLU A 265 -6.28 -52.46 19.08
C GLU A 265 -5.25 -52.00 20.15
N GLY A 266 -5.44 -50.79 20.71
CA GLY A 266 -4.94 -50.46 22.04
C GLY A 266 -4.57 -49.00 22.33
N THR A 267 -5.49 -48.28 22.98
CA THR A 267 -5.27 -47.44 24.19
C THR A 267 -4.18 -46.34 24.20
N ALA A 268 -4.61 -45.08 24.31
CA ALA A 268 -3.83 -43.97 24.87
C ALA A 268 -3.81 -44.06 26.42
N PRO A 269 -2.76 -43.61 27.13
CA PRO A 269 -2.72 -42.18 27.51
C PRO A 269 -1.33 -41.51 27.67
N ALA A 270 -1.37 -40.18 27.52
CA ALA A 270 -0.68 -39.10 28.25
C ALA A 270 0.87 -38.92 28.26
N ALA A 271 1.22 -37.66 27.96
CA ALA A 271 2.24 -36.80 28.59
C ALA A 271 3.64 -36.63 27.95
N ALA A 272 3.78 -35.44 27.33
CA ALA A 272 4.81 -34.42 27.53
C ALA A 272 6.22 -34.55 26.91
N ALA A 273 6.59 -33.41 26.30
CA ALA A 273 7.91 -32.80 26.10
C ALA A 273 8.67 -33.08 24.79
N GLY A 274 8.78 -32.01 23.98
CA GLY A 274 10.06 -31.58 23.41
C GLY A 274 10.35 -32.01 21.97
N SER A 275 9.97 -31.16 21.01
CA SER A 275 10.75 -30.96 19.77
C SER A 275 10.18 -29.74 19.03
N LEU A 276 10.96 -28.67 18.96
CA LEU A 276 10.73 -27.56 18.03
C LEU A 276 10.80 -28.13 16.60
N GLY A 277 9.63 -28.42 16.05
CA GLY A 277 9.48 -28.90 14.69
C GLY A 277 10.08 -27.91 13.71
N ALA A 278 11.08 -28.37 12.96
CA ALA A 278 11.60 -27.71 11.79
C ALA A 278 10.44 -27.28 10.89
N ALA A 279 10.42 -26.02 10.47
CA ALA A 279 9.47 -25.52 9.49
C ALA A 279 9.82 -26.06 8.09
N THR A 280 9.54 -27.34 7.86
CA THR A 280 9.31 -27.83 6.50
C THR A 280 7.86 -27.47 6.17
N LEU A 281 7.64 -26.26 5.65
CA LEU A 281 6.37 -25.94 5.02
C LEU A 281 6.25 -26.79 3.75
N PRO A 282 5.32 -27.75 3.65
CA PRO A 282 5.00 -28.34 2.36
C PRO A 282 4.43 -27.23 1.47
N SER A 283 4.93 -27.12 0.24
CA SER A 283 4.40 -26.25 -0.82
C SER A 283 2.87 -26.26 -0.78
N ARG A 284 2.30 -25.12 -0.40
CA ARG A 284 0.85 -24.91 -0.36
C ARG A 284 0.31 -25.13 -1.77
N LYS A 285 -0.46 -26.19 -1.99
CA LYS A 285 -1.16 -26.42 -3.27
C LYS A 285 -1.94 -25.16 -3.64
N VAL A 286 -1.54 -24.50 -4.72
CA VAL A 286 -2.29 -23.40 -5.34
C VAL A 286 -3.52 -24.04 -5.98
N ASN A 287 -4.66 -24.00 -5.29
CA ASN A 287 -5.93 -24.46 -5.85
C ASN A 287 -6.43 -23.40 -6.84
N THR A 288 -5.92 -23.45 -8.08
CA THR A 288 -6.47 -22.69 -9.20
C THR A 288 -7.82 -23.29 -9.57
N LEU A 289 -8.86 -22.46 -9.62
CA LEU A 289 -10.18 -22.87 -10.05
C LEU A 289 -10.40 -22.44 -11.50
N SER A 290 -10.48 -23.42 -12.41
CA SER A 290 -10.83 -23.20 -13.82
C SER A 290 -12.34 -23.21 -13.99
N LEU A 291 -12.90 -22.14 -14.56
CA LEU A 291 -14.35 -21.91 -14.63
C LEU A 291 -14.95 -22.20 -16.01
N LEU A 292 -14.30 -21.73 -17.07
CA LEU A 292 -14.83 -21.75 -18.43
C LEU A 292 -13.70 -21.92 -19.44
N GLU A 293 -13.95 -22.69 -20.50
CA GLU A 293 -13.08 -22.77 -21.67
C GLU A 293 -13.75 -22.10 -22.87
N SER A 294 -12.97 -21.38 -23.66
CA SER A 294 -13.47 -20.66 -24.84
C SER A 294 -12.39 -20.56 -25.92
N PRO A 295 -12.74 -20.66 -27.22
CA PRO A 295 -11.78 -20.46 -28.30
C PRO A 295 -11.30 -19.00 -28.43
N GLN A 296 -11.99 -18.05 -27.77
CA GLN A 296 -11.66 -16.61 -27.77
C GLN A 296 -11.87 -16.00 -26.38
N ILE A 297 -11.13 -14.94 -26.06
CA ILE A 297 -11.30 -14.17 -24.81
C ILE A 297 -12.68 -13.50 -24.82
N LYS A 298 -13.46 -13.74 -23.77
CA LYS A 298 -14.78 -13.10 -23.57
C LYS A 298 -14.70 -12.12 -22.39
N PRO A 299 -15.56 -11.08 -22.35
CA PRO A 299 -15.67 -10.23 -21.18
C PRO A 299 -15.93 -11.06 -19.91
N ILE A 300 -15.19 -10.72 -18.86
CA ILE A 300 -15.32 -11.28 -17.52
C ILE A 300 -16.38 -10.45 -16.80
N SER A 301 -17.46 -11.08 -16.35
CA SER A 301 -18.44 -10.43 -15.47
C SER A 301 -18.28 -10.98 -14.06
N VAL A 302 -18.26 -10.12 -13.06
CA VAL A 302 -18.18 -10.48 -11.64
C VAL A 302 -19.39 -9.89 -10.95
N ASP A 303 -20.34 -10.75 -10.57
CA ASP A 303 -21.52 -10.38 -9.82
C ASP A 303 -21.37 -10.88 -8.38
N ILE A 304 -21.49 -9.99 -7.40
CA ILE A 304 -21.32 -10.29 -5.97
C ILE A 304 -22.57 -9.88 -5.20
N ILE A 305 -23.01 -10.74 -4.29
CA ILE A 305 -24.05 -10.46 -3.31
C ILE A 305 -23.44 -10.55 -1.92
N PHE A 306 -23.48 -9.46 -1.16
CA PHE A 306 -22.93 -9.39 0.18
C PHE A 306 -23.95 -9.89 1.21
N ARG A 307 -23.51 -10.83 2.06
CA ARG A 307 -24.30 -11.46 3.13
C ARG A 307 -23.95 -10.91 4.52
N GLY A 308 -22.86 -10.14 4.60
CA GLY A 308 -22.39 -9.46 5.79
C GLY A 308 -21.54 -8.26 5.38
N TYR A 309 -20.91 -7.63 6.37
CA TYR A 309 -20.02 -6.51 6.13
C TYR A 309 -18.72 -6.97 5.49
N CYS A 310 -18.33 -6.34 4.39
CA CYS A 310 -17.13 -6.69 3.64
C CYS A 310 -16.54 -5.47 2.93
N LEU A 311 -15.29 -5.14 3.23
CA LEU A 311 -14.47 -4.30 2.36
C LEU A 311 -14.11 -5.12 1.12
N LEU A 312 -14.43 -4.57 -0.07
CA LEU A 312 -13.99 -5.07 -1.36
C LEU A 312 -13.13 -3.99 -2.02
N ARG A 313 -11.92 -4.38 -2.41
CA ARG A 313 -11.04 -3.59 -3.26
C ARG A 313 -10.86 -4.32 -4.58
N TYR A 314 -10.87 -3.60 -5.69
CA TYR A 314 -10.71 -4.22 -7.00
C TYR A 314 -9.93 -3.34 -7.98
N VAL A 315 -9.37 -4.00 -8.98
CA VAL A 315 -8.72 -3.42 -10.15
C VAL A 315 -9.22 -4.20 -11.36
N SER A 316 -9.75 -3.52 -12.39
CA SER A 316 -10.28 -4.13 -13.62
C SER A 316 -9.82 -3.35 -14.84
N ASP A 317 -9.05 -3.98 -15.73
CA ASP A 317 -8.51 -3.47 -17.00
C ASP A 317 -7.68 -2.16 -16.96
N SER A 318 -8.01 -1.24 -16.06
CA SER A 318 -7.40 0.04 -15.76
C SER A 318 -6.54 -0.12 -14.50
N ALA A 319 -5.39 0.55 -14.42
CA ALA A 319 -4.53 0.52 -13.23
C ALA A 319 -5.10 1.30 -12.03
N VAL A 320 -6.31 1.86 -12.16
CA VAL A 320 -6.98 2.60 -11.09
C VAL A 320 -7.59 1.60 -10.12
N ARG A 321 -7.16 1.67 -8.87
CA ARG A 321 -7.66 0.84 -7.78
C ARG A 321 -8.87 1.52 -7.16
N GLU A 322 -9.97 0.79 -7.09
CA GLU A 322 -11.19 1.21 -6.41
C GLU A 322 -11.38 0.38 -5.14
N GLU A 323 -11.93 1.01 -4.11
CA GLU A 323 -12.20 0.40 -2.82
C GLU A 323 -13.54 0.88 -2.30
N ARG A 324 -14.35 -0.05 -1.83
CA ARG A 324 -15.65 0.26 -1.24
C ARG A 324 -15.99 -0.75 -0.16
N TYR A 325 -16.61 -0.25 0.90
CA TYR A 325 -17.22 -1.07 1.93
C TYR A 325 -18.65 -1.42 1.55
N PHE A 326 -18.99 -2.70 1.71
CA PHE A 326 -20.32 -3.22 1.40
C PHE A 326 -20.99 -3.79 2.65
N HIS A 327 -22.30 -3.59 2.71
CA HIS A 327 -23.19 -4.04 3.77
C HIS A 327 -24.00 -5.27 3.33
N LYS A 328 -24.62 -5.95 4.30
CA LYS A 328 -25.50 -7.08 4.04
C LYS A 328 -26.66 -6.69 3.12
N GLY A 329 -26.86 -7.46 2.05
CA GLY A 329 -27.92 -7.27 1.06
C GLY A 329 -27.50 -6.42 -0.14
N GLU A 330 -26.36 -5.74 -0.09
CA GLU A 330 -25.85 -5.00 -1.24
C GLU A 330 -25.34 -5.95 -2.33
N THR A 331 -25.40 -5.46 -3.57
CA THR A 331 -24.89 -6.16 -4.75
C THR A 331 -23.83 -5.33 -5.42
N PHE A 332 -22.84 -6.00 -5.99
CA PHE A 332 -21.78 -5.39 -6.78
C PHE A 332 -21.67 -6.11 -8.11
N ARG A 333 -21.48 -5.35 -9.19
CA ARG A 333 -21.25 -5.88 -10.52
C ARG A 333 -20.06 -5.17 -11.15
N LEU A 334 -19.20 -5.96 -11.76
CA LEU A 334 -18.01 -5.49 -12.46
C LEU A 334 -17.87 -6.24 -13.77
N ASP A 335 -17.66 -5.51 -14.86
CA ASP A 335 -17.38 -6.08 -16.17
C ASP A 335 -15.97 -5.67 -16.60
N ALA A 336 -15.18 -6.63 -17.04
CA ALA A 336 -13.78 -6.45 -17.46
C ALA A 336 -13.47 -7.26 -18.72
N SER A 337 -12.40 -6.93 -19.42
CA SER A 337 -12.04 -7.46 -20.74
C SER A 337 -10.76 -8.30 -20.72
N LYS A 338 -9.85 -8.08 -19.77
CA LYS A 338 -8.59 -8.83 -19.64
C LYS A 338 -8.47 -9.56 -18.32
N GLU A 339 -8.51 -8.83 -17.22
CA GLU A 339 -8.31 -9.38 -15.89
C GLU A 339 -9.00 -8.55 -14.82
N VAL A 340 -9.31 -9.21 -13.71
CA VAL A 340 -9.83 -8.60 -12.50
C VAL A 340 -9.01 -9.09 -11.32
N ARG A 341 -8.48 -8.16 -10.53
CA ARG A 341 -7.89 -8.48 -9.23
C ARG A 341 -8.80 -7.96 -8.13
N ILE A 342 -9.20 -8.83 -7.23
CA ILE A 342 -10.06 -8.50 -6.08
C ILE A 342 -9.37 -8.84 -4.77
N TRP A 343 -9.48 -7.94 -3.80
CA TRP A 343 -9.11 -8.14 -2.41
C TRP A 343 -10.37 -8.05 -1.56
N ILE A 344 -10.54 -9.04 -0.70
CA ILE A 344 -11.77 -9.26 0.04
C ILE A 344 -11.40 -9.40 1.50
N SER A 345 -11.89 -8.50 2.35
CA SER A 345 -11.61 -8.55 3.80
C SER A 345 -12.29 -9.73 4.51
N ASN A 346 -13.43 -10.21 4.00
CA ASN A 346 -14.14 -11.35 4.57
C ASN A 346 -14.83 -12.17 3.46
N ALA A 347 -14.09 -13.10 2.86
CA ALA A 347 -14.52 -13.84 1.68
C ALA A 347 -15.78 -14.70 1.88
N GLY A 348 -15.98 -15.27 3.07
CA GLY A 348 -17.20 -16.04 3.37
C GLY A 348 -18.43 -15.18 3.64
N SER A 349 -18.30 -13.85 3.70
CA SER A 349 -19.43 -12.93 3.85
C SER A 349 -20.08 -12.51 2.54
N LEU A 350 -19.67 -13.10 1.40
CA LEU A 350 -20.24 -12.81 0.10
C LEU A 350 -20.53 -14.09 -0.69
N LYS A 351 -21.36 -13.96 -1.72
CA LYS A 351 -21.50 -14.94 -2.80
C LYS A 351 -21.10 -14.29 -4.10
N ALA A 352 -20.24 -14.94 -4.87
CA ALA A 352 -19.80 -14.43 -6.15
C ALA A 352 -20.22 -15.36 -7.29
N LYS A 353 -20.51 -14.74 -8.42
CA LYS A 353 -20.75 -15.38 -9.70
C LYS A 353 -19.82 -14.76 -10.73
N ILE A 354 -18.97 -15.57 -11.34
CA ILE A 354 -17.99 -15.13 -12.33
C ILE A 354 -18.40 -15.70 -13.68
N SER A 355 -18.71 -14.81 -14.63
CA SER A 355 -19.18 -15.15 -15.97
C SER A 355 -20.34 -16.16 -15.95
N GLY A 356 -21.24 -16.03 -14.98
CA GLY A 356 -22.40 -16.90 -14.80
C GLY A 356 -22.20 -18.11 -13.88
N VAL A 357 -20.96 -18.46 -13.52
CA VAL A 357 -20.62 -19.62 -12.68
C VAL A 357 -20.52 -19.21 -11.21
N ASP A 358 -21.19 -19.93 -10.32
CA ASP A 358 -21.09 -19.68 -8.87
C ASP A 358 -19.70 -20.08 -8.35
N VAL A 359 -19.04 -19.18 -7.63
CA VAL A 359 -17.66 -19.36 -7.14
C VAL A 359 -17.54 -18.99 -5.68
N GLU A 360 -16.92 -19.87 -4.90
CA GLU A 360 -16.50 -19.56 -3.54
C GLU A 360 -15.13 -18.89 -3.56
N LEU A 361 -15.09 -17.60 -3.20
CA LEU A 361 -13.86 -16.81 -3.23
C LEU A 361 -12.99 -17.01 -1.98
N GLY A 362 -13.50 -17.63 -0.92
CA GLY A 362 -12.75 -17.97 0.28
C GLY A 362 -13.64 -18.39 1.44
N ARG A 363 -13.03 -18.68 2.58
CA ARG A 363 -13.71 -19.15 3.79
C ARG A 363 -14.28 -17.99 4.64
N PRO A 364 -15.23 -18.27 5.55
CA PRO A 364 -15.67 -17.28 6.55
C PRO A 364 -14.49 -16.71 7.34
N GLY A 365 -14.39 -15.38 7.41
CA GLY A 365 -13.30 -14.67 8.10
C GLY A 365 -11.96 -14.65 7.34
N GLU A 366 -11.86 -15.28 6.17
CA GLU A 366 -10.65 -15.25 5.35
C GLU A 366 -10.53 -13.90 4.63
N VAL A 367 -9.39 -13.23 4.82
CA VAL A 367 -8.95 -12.17 3.91
C VAL A 367 -8.37 -12.84 2.67
N ALA A 368 -9.03 -12.64 1.52
CA ALA A 368 -8.68 -13.33 0.28
C ALA A 368 -8.32 -12.34 -0.82
N THR A 369 -7.23 -12.63 -1.53
CA THR A 369 -6.92 -11.99 -2.81
C THR A 369 -7.11 -13.01 -3.92
N ARG A 370 -7.82 -12.61 -4.98
CA ARG A 370 -8.07 -13.44 -6.16
C ARG A 370 -7.75 -12.67 -7.43
N LEU A 371 -7.05 -13.33 -8.34
CA LEU A 371 -6.87 -12.89 -9.72
C LEU A 371 -7.81 -13.72 -10.60
N ILE A 372 -8.63 -13.04 -11.39
CA ILE A 372 -9.55 -13.63 -12.34
C ILE A 372 -9.06 -13.22 -13.73
N ALA A 373 -8.53 -14.16 -14.49
CA ALA A 373 -7.94 -13.87 -15.79
C ALA A 373 -8.08 -15.04 -16.76
N TRP A 374 -8.11 -14.72 -18.05
CA TRP A 374 -8.01 -15.74 -19.10
C TRP A 374 -6.56 -16.17 -19.26
N GLN A 375 -6.33 -17.48 -19.20
CA GLN A 375 -5.04 -18.09 -19.48
C GLN A 375 -5.12 -18.87 -20.78
N LYS A 376 -4.18 -18.63 -21.69
CA LYS A 376 -4.08 -19.38 -22.95
C LYS A 376 -3.47 -20.76 -22.67
N ASN A 377 -4.12 -21.81 -23.17
CA ASN A 377 -3.53 -23.13 -23.25
C ASN A 377 -2.66 -23.21 -24.52
N GLU A 378 -1.36 -23.47 -24.35
CA GLU A 378 -0.40 -23.49 -25.46
C GLU A 378 -0.56 -24.71 -26.36
N GLU A 379 -1.13 -25.82 -25.86
CA GLU A 379 -1.30 -27.06 -26.61
C GLU A 379 -2.56 -27.04 -27.51
N THR A 380 -3.68 -26.53 -26.98
CA THR A 380 -4.97 -26.52 -27.68
C THR A 380 -5.28 -25.18 -28.34
N GLY A 381 -4.59 -24.11 -27.97
CA GLY A 381 -4.88 -22.74 -28.40
C GLY A 381 -6.16 -22.14 -27.80
N SER A 382 -6.88 -22.87 -26.94
CA SER A 382 -8.07 -22.37 -26.23
C SER A 382 -7.68 -21.51 -25.04
N PHE A 383 -8.61 -20.68 -24.57
CA PHE A 383 -8.47 -19.86 -23.37
C PHE A 383 -9.30 -20.45 -22.23
N THR A 384 -8.74 -20.50 -21.03
CA THR A 384 -9.43 -20.94 -19.82
C THR A 384 -9.53 -19.78 -18.83
N LEU A 385 -10.72 -19.51 -18.30
CA LEU A 385 -10.93 -18.49 -17.28
C LEU A 385 -10.58 -19.09 -15.92
N ASN A 386 -9.54 -18.58 -15.29
CA ASN A 386 -9.03 -19.08 -14.02
C ASN A 386 -9.26 -18.07 -12.90
N VAL A 387 -9.59 -18.58 -11.71
CA VAL A 387 -9.56 -17.85 -10.45
C VAL A 387 -8.38 -18.38 -9.65
N VAL A 388 -7.36 -17.54 -9.50
CA VAL A 388 -6.09 -17.90 -8.88
C VAL A 388 -5.97 -17.17 -7.54
N PRO A 389 -5.66 -17.86 -6.44
CA PRO A 389 -5.30 -17.20 -5.20
C PRO A 389 -3.94 -16.50 -5.36
N VAL A 390 -3.89 -15.22 -5.02
CA VAL A 390 -2.65 -14.42 -4.99
C VAL A 390 -2.27 -14.25 -3.52
N TYR A 391 -1.08 -14.68 -3.13
CA TYR A 391 -0.59 -14.63 -1.75
C TYR A 391 0.55 -13.64 -1.59
#